data_AF-A0A5C5RX60-F1
#
_entry.id   AF-A0A5C5RX60-F1
#
_cell.length_a   1.000
_cell.length_b   1.000
_cell.length_c   1.000
_cell.angle_alpha   90.00
_cell.angle_beta   90.00
_cell.angle_gamma   90.00
#
_symmetry.space_group_name_H-M   'P 1'
#
loop_
_entity.id
_entity.type
_entity.pdbx_description
1 polymer ?
#
loop_
_entity_poly.entity_id
_entity_poly.type
_entity_poly.pdbx_seq_one_letter_code
_entity_poly.pdbx_strand_id
1 'polypeptide(L)'
;MTALVAGQDPAGAAAVADRLGGDAAAVGADGVPVPLGAHRGEHDALVYVLDACVPAAAVDAVAFGRLRARLPAVLAATGADVYPDAAATLAESGRRLGVEVVSVQPDSGGGFDALRAALADPQPVRPAPPAGAPPPGPPSPALERADRSTYLRSTVARVRAVLLAESAEGFRRQEDEPGDDVRSRLTAVAGGLERSLYAHLCATYRGAFAGWPDPPVPAVPVLPRPDPPEAPAHRRRPEDLAVLILGASAGLGIGRAVAAPLEALGALRWLALPISLAVGLAAAIWLLRVRRRSTARTDRRSWADAATASFRQRVEFELAAALVAAEADAALRLARGPGTDREAGASNEYGP
;
A
#
# COMPACT_ATOMS: atom_id res chain seq x y z
N MET A 1 19.04 28.26 -8.34
CA MET A 1 18.75 27.36 -9.46
C MET A 1 17.37 26.77 -9.25
N THR A 2 16.39 27.21 -10.02
CA THR A 2 15.03 26.64 -10.01
C THR A 2 14.97 25.49 -11.00
N ALA A 3 14.45 24.34 -10.58
CA ALA A 3 14.36 23.15 -11.42
C ALA A 3 12.90 22.80 -11.71
N LEU A 4 12.61 22.55 -12.99
CA LEU A 4 11.40 21.85 -13.42
C LEU A 4 11.67 20.36 -13.38
N VAL A 5 10.93 19.62 -12.57
CA VAL A 5 10.99 18.16 -12.54
C VAL A 5 9.82 17.63 -13.34
N ALA A 6 10.10 16.96 -14.45
CA ALA A 6 9.09 16.52 -15.39
C ALA A 6 9.29 15.06 -15.79
N GLY A 7 8.22 14.30 -16.03
CA GLY A 7 8.36 12.93 -16.49
C GLY A 7 7.03 12.30 -16.89
N GLN A 8 7.09 11.12 -17.51
CA GLN A 8 5.89 10.28 -17.70
C GLN A 8 5.40 9.69 -16.37
N ASP A 9 6.28 9.58 -15.37
CA ASP A 9 5.93 9.21 -14.00
C ASP A 9 5.64 10.46 -13.15
N PRO A 10 4.37 10.89 -13.00
CA PRO A 10 4.04 12.07 -12.21
C PRO A 10 4.32 11.87 -10.72
N ALA A 11 4.24 10.63 -10.20
CA ALA A 11 4.52 10.37 -8.80
C ALA A 11 6.01 10.51 -8.52
N GLY A 12 6.86 9.90 -9.36
CA GLY A 12 8.30 10.08 -9.32
C GLY A 12 8.72 11.54 -9.52
N ALA A 13 8.13 12.24 -10.49
CA ALA A 13 8.41 13.65 -10.74
C ALA A 13 8.02 14.53 -9.55
N ALA A 14 6.85 14.32 -8.94
CA ALA A 14 6.42 15.06 -7.75
C ALA A 14 7.33 14.79 -6.55
N ALA A 15 7.66 13.53 -6.28
CA ALA A 15 8.50 13.16 -5.14
C ALA A 15 9.94 13.72 -5.27
N VAL A 16 10.48 13.74 -6.49
CA VAL A 16 11.78 14.37 -6.78
C VAL A 16 11.69 15.89 -6.66
N ALA A 17 10.61 16.51 -7.17
CA ALA A 17 10.38 17.96 -7.05
C ALA A 17 10.30 18.41 -5.60
N ASP A 18 9.51 17.74 -4.77
CA ASP A 18 9.33 18.06 -3.35
C ASP A 18 10.67 18.07 -2.62
N ARG A 19 11.55 17.12 -2.93
CA ARG A 19 12.85 16.99 -2.29
C ARG A 19 13.92 17.94 -2.84
N LEU A 20 13.78 18.39 -4.08
CA LEU A 20 14.59 19.46 -4.66
C LEU A 20 14.07 20.87 -4.33
N GLY A 21 12.84 20.99 -3.81
CA GLY A 21 12.15 22.27 -3.69
C GLY A 21 11.76 22.89 -5.05
N GLY A 22 11.63 22.05 -6.09
CA GLY A 22 11.29 22.45 -7.46
C GLY A 22 9.79 22.33 -7.78
N ASP A 23 9.45 22.56 -9.04
CA ASP A 23 8.09 22.37 -9.55
C ASP A 23 7.96 21.02 -10.26
N ALA A 24 6.79 20.39 -10.15
CA ALA A 24 6.52 19.09 -10.75
C ALA A 24 5.58 19.20 -11.96
N ALA A 25 5.87 18.45 -13.02
CA ALA A 25 4.99 18.32 -14.18
C ALA A 25 4.93 16.87 -14.68
N ALA A 26 3.74 16.44 -15.12
CA ALA A 26 3.61 15.26 -15.97
C ALA A 26 3.92 15.68 -17.40
N VAL A 27 4.50 14.80 -18.21
CA VAL A 27 4.75 15.10 -19.63
C VAL A 27 3.99 14.09 -20.46
N GLY A 28 3.32 14.54 -21.53
CA GLY A 28 2.69 13.66 -22.51
C GLY A 28 3.64 13.31 -23.68
N ALA A 29 3.15 12.55 -24.66
CA ALA A 29 3.90 12.26 -25.89
C ALA A 29 4.11 13.49 -26.79
N ASP A 30 3.34 14.54 -26.57
CA ASP A 30 3.54 15.85 -27.17
C ASP A 30 4.70 16.63 -26.52
N GLY A 31 5.31 16.10 -25.45
CA GLY A 31 6.38 16.77 -24.72
C GLY A 31 5.92 18.06 -24.04
N VAL A 32 4.61 18.28 -23.91
CA VAL A 32 4.06 19.45 -23.24
C VAL A 32 3.99 19.12 -21.74
N PRO A 33 4.66 19.90 -20.88
CA PRO A 33 4.57 19.70 -19.44
C PRO A 33 3.18 20.15 -18.94
N VAL A 34 2.51 19.27 -18.21
CA VAL A 34 1.26 19.49 -17.50
C VAL A 34 1.60 19.63 -16.01
N PRO A 35 1.44 20.83 -15.41
CA PRO A 35 1.78 21.04 -14.01
C PRO A 35 1.01 20.10 -13.06
N LEU A 36 1.72 19.54 -12.08
CA LEU A 36 1.12 18.70 -11.02
C LEU A 36 0.75 19.50 -9.76
N GLY A 37 1.07 20.80 -9.74
CA GLY A 37 0.81 21.72 -8.64
C GLY A 37 0.88 23.19 -9.09
N ALA A 38 0.91 24.12 -8.13
CA ALA A 38 1.03 25.56 -8.43
C ALA A 38 2.42 25.88 -9.01
N HIS A 39 2.45 26.39 -10.25
CA HIS A 39 3.68 26.72 -10.98
C HIS A 39 4.31 27.99 -10.41
N ARG A 40 5.60 27.94 -10.03
CA ARG A 40 6.34 29.00 -9.35
C ARG A 40 7.14 29.92 -10.28
N GLY A 41 7.11 29.72 -11.60
CA GLY A 41 7.67 30.67 -12.58
C GLY A 41 8.67 30.04 -13.55
N GLU A 42 9.68 30.81 -13.95
CA GLU A 42 10.73 30.37 -14.89
C GLU A 42 11.73 29.42 -14.21
N HIS A 43 12.28 28.51 -15.02
CA HIS A 43 13.15 27.42 -14.56
C HIS A 43 14.53 27.51 -15.20
N ASP A 44 15.58 27.34 -14.40
CA ASP A 44 16.98 27.35 -14.85
C ASP A 44 17.42 26.01 -15.45
N ALA A 45 16.81 24.89 -15.02
CA ALA A 45 17.11 23.55 -15.50
C ALA A 45 15.91 22.61 -15.46
N LEU A 46 16.03 21.53 -16.22
CA LEU A 46 15.09 20.42 -16.28
C LEU A 46 15.69 19.18 -15.61
N VAL A 47 14.92 18.53 -14.74
CA VAL A 47 15.15 17.15 -14.33
C VAL A 47 14.08 16.30 -14.98
N TYR A 48 14.46 15.48 -15.96
CA TYR A 48 13.54 14.52 -16.56
C TYR A 48 13.58 13.21 -15.77
N VAL A 49 12.45 12.81 -15.19
CA VAL A 49 12.36 11.64 -14.32
C VAL A 49 11.76 10.47 -15.09
N LEU A 50 12.55 9.41 -15.18
CA LEU A 50 12.15 8.11 -15.66
C LEU A 50 11.76 7.20 -14.50
N ASP A 51 11.00 6.17 -14.84
CA ASP A 51 10.80 5.03 -13.97
C ASP A 51 11.86 3.95 -14.25
N ALA A 52 12.61 3.51 -13.23
CA ALA A 52 13.63 2.45 -13.39
C ALA A 52 13.05 1.06 -13.73
N CYS A 53 11.72 0.90 -13.73
CA CYS A 53 11.07 -0.38 -14.02
C CYS A 53 11.06 -0.75 -15.51
N VAL A 54 11.08 0.23 -16.42
CA VAL A 54 10.98 0.01 -17.87
C VAL A 54 11.99 0.92 -18.59
N PRO A 55 12.68 0.44 -19.64
CA PRO A 55 13.58 1.30 -20.40
C PRO A 55 12.84 2.45 -21.06
N ALA A 56 13.49 3.62 -21.16
CA ALA A 56 12.93 4.80 -21.80
C ALA A 56 12.28 4.46 -23.16
N ALA A 57 11.04 4.88 -23.32
CA ALA A 57 10.22 4.60 -24.49
C ALA A 57 10.44 5.64 -25.60
N ALA A 58 9.82 5.45 -26.77
CA ALA A 58 9.92 6.44 -27.85
C ALA A 58 9.27 7.77 -27.44
N VAL A 59 8.20 7.68 -26.64
CA VAL A 59 7.54 8.83 -26.00
C VAL A 59 8.53 9.63 -25.15
N ASP A 60 9.36 8.97 -24.33
CA ASP A 60 10.37 9.65 -23.52
C ASP A 60 11.42 10.37 -24.37
N ALA A 61 11.85 9.75 -25.48
CA ALA A 61 12.81 10.38 -26.38
C ALA A 61 12.26 11.67 -27.02
N VAL A 62 10.99 11.66 -27.43
CA VAL A 62 10.32 12.83 -27.99
C VAL A 62 10.12 13.91 -26.93
N ALA A 63 9.58 13.54 -25.76
CA ALA A 63 9.33 14.45 -24.65
C ALA A 63 10.62 15.10 -24.13
N PHE A 64 11.61 14.27 -23.77
CA PHE A 64 12.91 14.73 -23.29
C PHE A 64 13.64 15.57 -24.33
N GLY A 65 13.62 15.16 -25.61
CA GLY A 65 14.24 15.91 -26.70
C GLY A 65 13.66 17.31 -26.87
N ARG A 66 12.33 17.46 -26.77
CA ARG A 66 11.65 18.77 -26.86
C ARG A 66 11.98 19.66 -25.67
N LEU A 67 12.01 19.12 -24.46
CA LEU A 67 12.30 19.89 -23.25
C LEU A 67 13.78 20.30 -23.19
N ARG A 68 14.72 19.40 -23.57
CA ARG A 68 16.16 19.69 -23.63
C ARG A 68 16.53 20.72 -24.71
N ALA A 69 15.65 20.98 -25.67
CA ALA A 69 15.85 22.06 -26.65
C ALA A 69 15.64 23.46 -26.05
N ARG A 70 15.06 23.56 -24.84
CA ARG A 70 14.74 24.83 -24.17
C ARG A 70 15.52 25.04 -22.89
N LEU A 71 15.78 23.97 -22.14
CA LEU A 71 16.46 24.02 -20.85
C LEU A 71 17.62 23.03 -20.81
N PRO A 72 18.72 23.38 -20.11
CA PRO A 72 19.73 22.38 -19.79
C PRO A 72 19.10 21.30 -18.90
N ALA A 73 19.47 20.04 -19.14
CA ALA A 73 18.70 18.92 -18.63
C ALA A 73 19.57 17.87 -17.94
N VAL A 74 19.03 17.30 -16.87
CA VAL A 74 19.55 16.12 -16.19
C VAL A 74 18.51 15.01 -16.29
N LEU A 75 18.97 13.79 -16.56
CA LEU A 75 18.11 12.62 -16.60
C LEU A 75 18.23 11.87 -15.27
N ALA A 76 17.11 11.69 -14.59
CA ALA A 76 17.04 10.97 -13.32
C ALA A 76 16.08 9.78 -13.45
N ALA A 77 16.22 8.77 -12.59
CA ALA A 77 15.27 7.67 -12.51
C ALA A 77 14.95 7.28 -11.07
N THR A 78 13.68 6.98 -10.81
CA THR A 78 13.17 6.56 -9.50
C THR A 78 12.98 5.05 -9.41
N GLY A 79 13.05 4.49 -8.20
CA GLY A 79 12.68 3.09 -7.93
C GLY A 79 13.73 2.05 -8.30
N ALA A 80 14.98 2.45 -8.57
CA ALA A 80 16.05 1.53 -8.95
C ALA A 80 16.46 0.51 -7.87
N ASP A 81 16.11 0.73 -6.61
CA ASP A 81 16.33 -0.18 -5.47
C ASP A 81 15.24 -1.24 -5.36
N VAL A 82 14.08 -1.00 -5.97
CA VAL A 82 12.94 -1.93 -6.00
C VAL A 82 13.17 -3.04 -7.04
N TYR A 83 13.81 -2.72 -8.17
CA TYR A 83 13.92 -3.64 -9.30
C TYR A 83 15.33 -4.23 -9.42
N PRO A 84 15.48 -5.57 -9.38
CA PRO A 84 16.80 -6.21 -9.48
C PRO A 84 17.51 -5.91 -10.80
N ASP A 85 16.75 -5.70 -11.88
CA ASP A 85 17.27 -5.39 -13.22
C ASP A 85 17.41 -3.88 -13.49
N ALA A 86 17.20 -3.02 -12.49
CA ALA A 86 17.20 -1.58 -12.66
C ALA A 86 18.49 -1.07 -13.32
N ALA A 87 19.66 -1.58 -12.92
CA ALA A 87 20.93 -1.15 -13.51
C ALA A 87 20.98 -1.36 -15.03
N ALA A 88 20.47 -2.49 -15.53
CA ALA A 88 20.41 -2.77 -16.96
C ALA A 88 19.39 -1.86 -17.66
N THR A 89 18.23 -1.63 -17.03
CA THR A 89 17.18 -0.73 -17.52
C THR A 89 17.63 0.72 -17.62
N LEU A 90 18.36 1.21 -16.61
CA LEU A 90 18.91 2.56 -16.61
C LEU A 90 20.01 2.72 -17.66
N ALA A 91 20.87 1.72 -17.82
CA ALA A 91 21.89 1.72 -18.87
C ALA A 91 21.27 1.74 -20.28
N GLU A 92 20.20 0.98 -20.50
CA GLU A 92 19.45 1.02 -21.77
C GLU A 92 18.75 2.36 -21.99
N SER A 93 18.13 2.91 -20.97
CA SER A 93 17.48 4.24 -21.02
C SER A 93 18.50 5.33 -21.37
N GLY A 94 19.67 5.29 -20.74
CA GLY A 94 20.75 6.23 -21.01
C GLY A 94 21.31 6.11 -22.43
N ARG A 95 21.42 4.87 -22.95
CA ARG A 95 21.78 4.65 -24.36
C ARG A 95 20.74 5.23 -25.33
N ARG A 96 19.45 5.02 -25.07
CA ARG A 96 18.35 5.49 -25.92
C ARG A 96 18.24 7.02 -25.95
N LEU A 97 18.43 7.66 -24.80
CA LEU A 97 18.30 9.12 -24.66
C LEU A 97 19.63 9.85 -24.89
N GLY A 98 20.74 9.11 -24.94
CA GLY A 98 22.09 9.63 -25.14
C GLY A 98 22.56 10.50 -23.97
N VAL A 99 22.13 10.18 -22.74
CA VAL A 99 22.46 10.91 -21.50
C VAL A 99 22.63 9.90 -20.37
N GLU A 100 23.55 10.17 -19.44
CA GLU A 100 23.71 9.35 -18.23
C GLU A 100 22.48 9.51 -17.31
N VAL A 101 22.02 8.40 -16.73
CA VAL A 101 20.85 8.39 -15.84
C VAL A 101 21.29 8.38 -14.39
N VAL A 102 20.90 9.41 -13.63
CA VAL A 102 21.12 9.46 -12.18
C VAL A 102 20.01 8.69 -11.46
N SER A 103 20.36 7.59 -10.80
CA SER A 103 19.43 6.88 -9.93
C SER A 103 19.14 7.71 -8.68
N VAL A 104 17.87 7.96 -8.38
CA VAL A 104 17.42 8.71 -7.20
C VAL A 104 16.31 7.98 -6.46
N GLN A 105 16.35 8.05 -5.13
CA GLN A 105 15.35 7.46 -4.26
C GLN A 105 14.71 8.54 -3.40
N PRO A 106 13.50 9.00 -3.74
CA PRO A 106 12.83 10.07 -2.99
C PRO A 106 12.64 9.73 -1.51
N ASP A 107 12.32 8.48 -1.20
CA ASP A 107 11.99 8.02 0.15
C ASP A 107 13.22 7.98 1.06
N SER A 108 14.30 7.35 0.60
CA SER A 108 15.55 7.26 1.37
C SER A 108 16.45 8.49 1.22
N GLY A 109 16.21 9.30 0.18
CA GLY A 109 17.09 10.38 -0.24
C GLY A 109 18.34 9.92 -0.99
N GLY A 110 18.49 8.63 -1.27
CA GLY A 110 19.63 8.09 -2.01
C GLY A 110 19.78 8.75 -3.39
N GLY A 111 21.01 9.01 -3.81
CA GLY A 111 21.31 9.56 -5.14
C GLY A 111 21.05 11.06 -5.33
N PHE A 112 20.43 11.75 -4.37
CA PHE A 112 20.17 13.19 -4.50
C PHE A 112 21.43 14.06 -4.49
N ASP A 113 22.51 13.62 -3.84
CA ASP A 113 23.78 14.34 -3.89
C ASP A 113 24.41 14.26 -5.28
N ALA A 114 24.33 13.10 -5.94
CA ALA A 114 24.72 12.94 -7.34
C ALA A 114 23.82 13.75 -8.27
N LEU A 115 22.51 13.80 -8.00
CA LEU A 115 21.57 14.62 -8.77
C LEU A 115 21.89 16.12 -8.63
N ARG A 116 22.19 16.60 -7.42
CA ARG A 116 22.60 18.00 -7.21
C ARG A 116 23.93 18.32 -7.88
N ALA A 117 24.89 17.38 -7.87
CA ALA A 117 26.14 17.54 -8.59
C ALA A 117 25.91 17.60 -10.11
N ALA A 118 25.05 16.74 -10.66
CA ALA A 118 24.67 16.77 -12.07
C ALA A 118 23.88 18.04 -12.44
N LEU A 119 23.10 18.60 -11.52
CA LEU A 119 22.42 19.88 -11.71
C LEU A 119 23.38 21.08 -11.68
N ALA A 120 24.54 20.96 -11.03
CA ALA A 120 25.56 22.01 -11.05
C ALA A 120 26.29 22.11 -12.41
N ASP A 121 26.35 21.00 -13.15
CA ASP A 121 26.88 20.92 -14.52
C ASP A 121 25.90 20.17 -15.45
N PRO A 122 24.72 20.76 -15.74
CA PRO A 122 23.68 20.08 -16.48
C PRO A 122 24.07 19.96 -17.95
N GLN A 123 23.55 18.93 -18.63
CA GLN A 123 23.83 18.76 -20.05
C GLN A 123 23.37 20.00 -20.83
N PRO A 124 24.22 20.55 -21.71
CA PRO A 124 23.91 21.79 -22.40
C PRO A 124 22.67 21.62 -23.28
N VAL A 125 21.98 22.73 -23.50
CA VAL A 125 20.83 22.81 -24.41
C VAL A 125 21.28 22.27 -25.77
N ARG A 126 20.59 21.23 -26.25
CA ARG A 126 20.86 20.69 -27.58
C ARG A 126 20.04 21.50 -28.58
N PRO A 127 20.66 22.22 -29.53
CA PRO A 127 19.92 22.99 -30.52
C PRO A 127 18.97 22.05 -31.27
N ALA A 128 17.75 22.56 -31.52
CA ALA A 128 16.79 21.88 -32.37
C ALA A 128 17.45 21.55 -33.72
N PRO A 129 17.09 20.41 -34.36
CA PRO A 129 17.61 20.08 -35.68
C PRO A 129 17.38 21.26 -36.65
N PRO A 130 18.26 21.45 -37.66
CA PRO A 130 18.23 22.62 -38.54
C PRO A 130 16.84 22.80 -39.16
N ALA A 131 16.40 24.07 -39.26
CA ALA A 131 15.11 24.44 -39.84
C ALA A 131 14.97 23.83 -41.26
N GLY A 132 14.14 22.79 -41.38
CA GLY A 132 13.98 22.00 -42.60
C GLY A 132 14.11 20.49 -42.40
N ALA A 133 14.75 20.04 -41.32
CA ALA A 133 14.57 18.66 -40.87
C ALA A 133 13.13 18.51 -40.38
N PRO A 134 12.37 17.50 -40.85
CA PRO A 134 11.05 17.24 -40.30
C PRO A 134 11.23 17.02 -38.80
N PRO A 135 10.42 17.68 -37.94
CA PRO A 135 10.43 17.35 -36.52
C PRO A 135 10.24 15.84 -36.39
N PRO A 136 10.83 15.18 -35.38
CA PRO A 136 10.49 13.79 -35.10
C PRO A 136 8.95 13.74 -35.04
N GLY A 137 8.37 13.01 -36.00
CA GLY A 137 6.93 12.90 -36.11
C GLY A 137 6.36 12.46 -34.77
N PRO A 138 5.13 12.86 -34.41
CA PRO A 138 4.50 12.31 -33.23
C PRO A 138 4.60 10.77 -33.31
N PRO A 139 4.93 10.09 -32.21
CA PRO A 139 4.95 8.63 -32.21
C PRO A 139 3.64 8.10 -32.79
N SER A 140 3.69 6.95 -33.47
CA SER A 140 2.45 6.40 -34.02
C SER A 140 1.45 6.23 -32.88
N PRO A 141 0.16 6.54 -33.08
CA PRO A 141 -0.81 6.49 -31.99
C PRO A 141 -0.94 5.08 -31.40
N ALA A 142 -0.60 4.05 -32.18
CA ALA A 142 -0.51 2.67 -31.70
C ALA A 142 0.67 2.44 -30.76
N LEU A 143 1.84 3.01 -31.05
CA LEU A 143 3.03 2.91 -30.21
C LEU A 143 2.86 3.74 -28.94
N GLU A 144 2.28 4.94 -29.03
CA GLU A 144 1.92 5.77 -27.89
C GLU A 144 0.93 5.07 -26.94
N ARG A 145 -0.06 4.37 -27.50
CA ARG A 145 -0.99 3.54 -26.72
C ARG A 145 -0.29 2.36 -26.06
N ALA A 146 0.61 1.68 -26.77
CA ALA A 146 1.39 0.58 -26.22
C ALA A 146 2.28 1.05 -25.07
N ASP A 147 3.00 2.16 -25.23
CA ASP A 147 3.86 2.76 -24.20
C ASP A 147 3.05 3.14 -22.95
N ARG A 148 1.91 3.83 -23.12
CA ARG A 148 1.01 4.16 -22.00
C ARG A 148 0.44 2.93 -21.29
N SER A 149 0.12 1.87 -22.03
CA SER A 149 -0.38 0.62 -21.43
C SER A 149 0.70 -0.10 -20.62
N THR A 150 1.95 -0.06 -21.09
CA THR A 150 3.12 -0.60 -20.37
C THR A 150 3.40 0.19 -19.10
N TYR A 151 3.35 1.53 -19.19
CA TYR A 151 3.47 2.42 -18.04
C TYR A 151 2.36 2.17 -17.01
N LEU A 152 1.11 2.05 -17.44
CA LEU A 152 -0.03 1.76 -16.57
C LEU A 152 0.18 0.44 -15.80
N ARG A 153 0.53 -0.64 -16.50
CA ARG A 153 0.76 -1.96 -15.90
C ARG A 153 1.87 -1.96 -14.85
N SER A 154 3.00 -1.36 -15.20
CA SER A 154 4.16 -1.28 -14.29
C SER A 154 3.85 -0.43 -13.05
N THR A 155 3.15 0.69 -13.24
CA THR A 155 2.72 1.56 -12.13
C THR A 155 1.70 0.86 -11.24
N VAL A 156 0.70 0.17 -11.80
CA VAL A 156 -0.29 -0.61 -11.04
C VAL A 156 0.40 -1.72 -10.23
N ALA A 157 1.40 -2.39 -10.81
CA ALA A 157 2.18 -3.40 -10.09
C ALA A 157 2.94 -2.82 -8.89
N ARG A 158 3.53 -1.62 -9.04
CA ARG A 158 4.17 -0.90 -7.92
C ARG A 158 3.16 -0.48 -6.86
N VAL A 159 2.06 0.14 -7.26
CA VAL A 159 0.99 0.58 -6.34
C VAL A 159 0.48 -0.61 -5.53
N ARG A 160 0.31 -1.78 -6.16
CA ARG A 160 -0.04 -3.02 -5.46
C ARG A 160 0.98 -3.37 -4.37
N ALA A 161 2.28 -3.31 -4.67
CA ALA A 161 3.33 -3.62 -3.69
C ALA A 161 3.30 -2.64 -2.50
N VAL A 162 3.14 -1.34 -2.77
CA VAL A 162 3.01 -0.30 -1.73
C VAL A 162 1.78 -0.55 -0.86
N LEU A 163 0.62 -0.79 -1.45
CA LEU A 163 -0.62 -1.03 -0.70
C LEU A 163 -0.58 -2.32 0.14
N LEU A 164 0.10 -3.36 -0.34
CA LEU A 164 0.34 -4.58 0.45
C LEU A 164 1.30 -4.34 1.63
N ALA A 165 2.28 -3.46 1.46
CA ALA A 165 3.16 -3.06 2.56
C ALA A 165 2.41 -2.20 3.59
N GLU A 166 1.60 -1.23 3.13
CA GLU A 166 0.73 -0.40 3.98
C GLU A 166 -0.30 -1.25 4.73
N SER A 167 -0.92 -2.23 4.07
CA SER A 167 -1.86 -3.14 4.74
C SER A 167 -1.15 -3.95 5.82
N ALA A 168 0.00 -4.55 5.50
CA ALA A 168 0.78 -5.35 6.45
C ALA A 168 1.25 -4.54 7.66
N GLU A 169 1.62 -3.29 7.46
CA GLU A 169 2.01 -2.38 8.54
C GLU A 169 0.81 -1.92 9.37
N GLY A 170 -0.30 -1.55 8.71
CA GLY A 170 -1.53 -1.13 9.38
C GLY A 170 -2.11 -2.22 10.29
N PHE A 171 -2.13 -3.47 9.83
CA PHE A 171 -2.57 -4.60 10.64
C PHE A 171 -1.57 -4.98 11.74
N ARG A 172 -0.25 -4.87 11.53
CA ARG A 172 0.76 -5.13 12.56
C ARG A 172 0.68 -4.15 13.73
N ARG A 173 0.61 -2.84 13.47
CA ARG A 173 0.46 -1.82 14.53
C ARG A 173 -0.75 -2.06 15.42
N GLN A 174 -1.80 -2.67 14.87
CA GLN A 174 -3.01 -2.98 15.60
C GLN A 174 -2.83 -4.12 16.62
N GLU A 175 -2.00 -5.13 16.32
CA GLU A 175 -1.73 -6.24 17.24
C GLU A 175 -1.05 -5.75 18.53
N ASP A 176 -0.28 -4.65 18.44
CA ASP A 176 0.51 -4.10 19.54
C ASP A 176 -0.27 -3.12 20.47
N GLU A 177 -1.35 -2.49 19.98
CA GLU A 177 -2.16 -1.55 20.80
C GLU A 177 -3.37 -2.25 21.44
N PRO A 178 -3.36 -2.60 22.75
CA PRO A 178 -4.53 -3.16 23.40
C PRO A 178 -5.63 -2.09 23.59
N GLY A 179 -6.82 -2.33 23.07
CA GLY A 179 -8.01 -1.51 23.34
C GLY A 179 -9.30 -2.20 22.93
N ASP A 180 -10.41 -1.71 23.47
CA ASP A 180 -11.64 -2.49 23.62
C ASP A 180 -12.52 -2.61 22.36
N ASP A 181 -12.20 -1.92 21.26
CA ASP A 181 -12.98 -2.00 20.01
C ASP A 181 -12.15 -2.32 18.77
N VAL A 182 -12.00 -3.63 18.50
CA VAL A 182 -11.37 -4.18 17.29
C VAL A 182 -12.06 -3.70 16.02
N ARG A 183 -13.39 -3.48 16.05
CA ARG A 183 -14.15 -3.14 14.83
C ARG A 183 -13.85 -1.74 14.33
N SER A 184 -13.89 -0.73 15.20
CA SER A 184 -13.58 0.64 14.80
C SER A 184 -12.15 0.76 14.25
N ARG A 185 -11.21 -0.01 14.80
CA ARG A 185 -9.82 -0.06 14.34
C ARG A 185 -9.68 -0.67 12.95
N LEU A 186 -10.24 -1.87 12.73
CA LEU A 186 -10.25 -2.50 11.40
C LEU A 186 -10.93 -1.60 10.36
N THR A 187 -11.99 -0.88 10.76
CA THR A 187 -12.67 0.10 9.90
C THR A 187 -11.77 1.30 9.57
N ALA A 188 -10.98 1.78 10.53
CA ALA A 188 -10.04 2.87 10.30
C ALA A 188 -8.90 2.47 9.35
N VAL A 189 -8.36 1.25 9.50
CA VAL A 189 -7.35 0.69 8.59
C VAL A 189 -7.91 0.58 7.17
N ALA A 190 -9.09 -0.03 7.01
CA ALA A 190 -9.76 -0.14 5.71
C ALA A 190 -9.99 1.25 5.08
N GLY A 191 -10.50 2.22 5.84
CA GLY A 191 -10.70 3.59 5.35
C GLY A 191 -9.40 4.31 5.00
N GLY A 192 -8.29 4.00 5.68
CA GLY A 192 -6.95 4.49 5.31
C GLY A 192 -6.52 3.93 3.96
N LEU A 193 -6.64 2.62 3.77
CA LEU A 193 -6.30 1.93 2.53
C LEU A 193 -7.18 2.37 1.35
N GLU A 194 -8.48 2.62 1.57
CA GLU A 194 -9.40 3.18 0.55
C GLU A 194 -8.87 4.53 0.03
N ARG A 195 -8.47 5.43 0.94
CA ARG A 195 -7.92 6.74 0.59
C ARG A 195 -6.57 6.63 -0.12
N SER A 196 -5.67 5.79 0.39
CA SER A 196 -4.39 5.51 -0.26
C SER A 196 -4.60 4.98 -1.67
N LEU A 197 -5.43 3.95 -1.85
CA LEU A 197 -5.72 3.36 -3.16
C LEU A 197 -6.27 4.41 -4.13
N TYR A 198 -7.27 5.20 -3.70
CA TYR A 198 -7.84 6.24 -4.53
C TYR A 198 -6.80 7.31 -4.95
N ALA A 199 -5.97 7.76 -4.02
CA ALA A 199 -4.90 8.72 -4.31
C ALA A 199 -3.89 8.17 -5.34
N HIS A 200 -3.47 6.91 -5.17
CA HIS A 200 -2.56 6.24 -6.10
C HIS A 200 -3.18 6.04 -7.48
N LEU A 201 -4.47 5.66 -7.56
CA LEU A 201 -5.18 5.54 -8.82
C LEU A 201 -5.28 6.88 -9.54
N CYS A 202 -5.62 7.96 -8.82
CA CYS A 202 -5.68 9.31 -9.39
C CYS A 202 -4.31 9.78 -9.90
N ALA A 203 -3.21 9.46 -9.19
CA ALA A 203 -1.86 9.74 -9.68
C ALA A 203 -1.53 8.94 -10.94
N THR A 204 -1.86 7.65 -10.94
CA THR A 204 -1.62 6.73 -12.07
C THR A 204 -2.38 7.18 -13.33
N TYR A 205 -3.65 7.54 -13.19
CA TYR A 205 -4.47 8.04 -14.29
C TYR A 205 -3.92 9.36 -14.83
N ARG A 206 -3.51 10.30 -13.98
CA ARG A 206 -2.89 11.56 -14.43
C ARG A 206 -1.63 11.33 -15.28
N GLY A 207 -0.82 10.33 -14.95
CA GLY A 207 0.36 9.95 -15.73
C GLY A 207 -0.02 9.27 -17.06
N ALA A 208 -0.85 8.23 -16.98
CA ALA A 208 -1.27 7.46 -18.16
C ALA A 208 -1.99 8.32 -19.21
N PHE A 209 -2.76 9.32 -18.78
CA PHE A 209 -3.54 10.21 -19.64
C PHE A 209 -2.91 11.62 -19.77
N ALA A 210 -1.62 11.77 -19.47
CA ALA A 210 -0.92 13.05 -19.64
C ALA A 210 -1.02 13.57 -21.08
N GLY A 211 -1.36 14.86 -21.23
CA GLY A 211 -1.62 15.52 -22.51
C GLY A 211 -3.06 15.39 -23.03
N TRP A 212 -3.94 14.69 -22.32
CA TRP A 212 -5.38 14.66 -22.67
C TRP A 212 -6.08 15.92 -22.12
N PRO A 213 -7.03 16.51 -22.87
CA PRO A 213 -7.71 17.74 -22.48
C PRO A 213 -8.60 17.57 -21.25
N ASP A 214 -9.15 16.37 -21.05
CA ASP A 214 -9.98 16.00 -19.90
C ASP A 214 -9.58 14.57 -19.47
N PRO A 215 -8.60 14.42 -18.56
CA PRO A 215 -8.13 13.11 -18.14
C PRO A 215 -9.23 12.41 -17.31
N PRO A 216 -9.51 11.13 -17.58
CA PRO A 216 -10.53 10.40 -16.84
C PRO A 216 -10.16 10.28 -15.36
N VAL A 217 -11.17 10.24 -14.50
CA VAL A 217 -11.02 10.02 -13.06
C VAL A 217 -11.38 8.56 -12.74
N PRO A 218 -10.57 7.84 -11.96
CA PRO A 218 -10.89 6.48 -11.55
C PRO A 218 -12.12 6.46 -10.63
N ALA A 219 -12.84 5.34 -10.63
CA ALA A 219 -13.93 5.11 -9.68
C ALA A 219 -13.40 5.07 -8.25
N VAL A 220 -14.20 5.56 -7.28
CA VAL A 220 -13.85 5.50 -5.86
C VAL A 220 -13.95 4.04 -5.39
N PRO A 221 -12.83 3.44 -4.91
CA PRO A 221 -12.86 2.07 -4.42
C PRO A 221 -13.58 2.00 -3.07
N VAL A 222 -14.31 0.91 -2.85
CA VAL A 222 -14.97 0.61 -1.57
C VAL A 222 -14.45 -0.74 -1.07
N LEU A 223 -13.81 -0.74 0.09
CA LEU A 223 -13.27 -1.94 0.72
C LEU A 223 -14.29 -2.54 1.69
N PRO A 224 -14.19 -3.86 1.97
CA PRO A 224 -15.13 -4.54 2.84
C PRO A 224 -15.04 -3.97 4.26
N ARG A 225 -16.19 -3.86 4.92
CA ARG A 225 -16.24 -3.51 6.34
C ARG A 225 -16.18 -4.78 7.19
N PRO A 226 -15.53 -4.72 8.37
CA PRO A 226 -15.44 -5.88 9.23
C PRO A 226 -16.83 -6.33 9.67
N ASP A 227 -17.17 -7.58 9.37
CA ASP A 227 -18.41 -8.20 9.83
C ASP A 227 -18.50 -8.17 11.36
N PRO A 228 -19.72 -8.14 11.93
CA PRO A 228 -19.87 -8.34 13.36
C PRO A 228 -19.28 -9.71 13.73
N PRO A 229 -18.26 -9.74 14.60
CA PRO A 229 -17.68 -11.02 14.94
C PRO A 229 -18.69 -11.85 15.72
N GLU A 230 -18.96 -13.10 15.29
CA GLU A 230 -19.68 -14.04 16.15
C GLU A 230 -18.81 -14.31 17.37
N ALA A 231 -19.25 -13.83 18.54
CA ALA A 231 -18.54 -14.06 19.79
C ALA A 231 -18.39 -15.58 20.01
N PRO A 232 -17.22 -16.06 20.49
CA PRO A 232 -17.01 -17.48 20.70
C PRO A 232 -18.08 -18.00 21.67
N ALA A 233 -18.97 -18.84 21.14
CA ALA A 233 -20.02 -19.48 21.92
C ALA A 233 -19.35 -20.19 23.10
N HIS A 234 -19.71 -19.79 24.33
CA HIS A 234 -19.25 -20.44 25.55
C HIS A 234 -19.80 -21.87 25.64
N ARG A 235 -19.25 -22.79 24.83
CA ARG A 235 -19.51 -24.22 25.01
C ARG A 235 -18.73 -24.66 26.24
N ARG A 236 -19.46 -24.98 27.32
CA ARG A 236 -18.92 -25.70 28.48
C ARG A 236 -18.30 -26.99 27.96
N ARG A 237 -16.96 -27.09 27.98
CA ARG A 237 -16.27 -28.27 27.48
C ARG A 237 -16.42 -29.42 28.51
N PRO A 238 -16.62 -30.67 28.07
CA PRO A 238 -16.69 -31.83 28.97
C PRO A 238 -15.40 -32.02 29.79
N GLU A 239 -14.29 -31.43 29.35
CA GLU A 239 -13.00 -31.35 30.05
C GLU A 239 -13.11 -30.67 31.43
N ASP A 240 -14.00 -29.68 31.59
CA ASP A 240 -14.25 -29.01 32.87
C ASP A 240 -14.84 -29.97 33.92
N LEU A 241 -15.65 -30.93 33.46
CA LEU A 241 -16.26 -31.94 34.32
C LEU A 241 -15.20 -32.94 34.81
N ALA A 242 -14.27 -33.34 33.93
CA ALA A 242 -13.17 -34.23 34.28
C ALA A 242 -12.21 -33.61 35.29
N VAL A 243 -11.88 -32.32 35.15
CA VAL A 243 -11.05 -31.59 36.13
C VAL A 243 -11.75 -31.43 37.47
N LEU A 244 -13.07 -31.22 37.48
CA LEU A 244 -13.85 -31.15 38.72
C LEU A 244 -13.88 -32.51 39.45
N ILE A 245 -14.09 -33.60 38.72
CA ILE A 245 -14.11 -34.97 39.28
C ILE A 245 -12.73 -35.35 39.82
N LEU A 246 -11.66 -35.00 39.09
CA LEU A 246 -10.28 -35.26 39.50
C LEU A 246 -9.86 -34.40 40.71
N GLY A 247 -10.29 -33.14 40.77
CA GLY A 247 -10.08 -32.27 41.94
C GLY A 247 -10.82 -32.78 43.18
N ALA A 248 -12.03 -33.31 43.01
CA ALA A 248 -12.80 -33.92 44.08
C ALA A 248 -12.15 -35.22 44.62
N SER A 249 -11.54 -36.03 43.76
CA SER A 249 -10.86 -37.27 44.18
C SER A 249 -9.50 -37.00 44.85
N ALA A 250 -8.73 -36.01 44.38
CA ALA A 250 -7.46 -35.61 45.00
C ALA A 250 -7.65 -35.00 46.41
N GLY A 251 -8.75 -34.26 46.64
CA GLY A 251 -9.09 -33.70 47.95
C GLY A 251 -9.38 -34.76 49.02
N LEU A 252 -9.95 -35.90 48.63
CA LEU A 252 -10.21 -37.05 49.52
C LEU A 252 -8.91 -37.73 49.99
N GLY A 253 -7.86 -37.75 49.16
CA GLY A 253 -6.57 -38.35 49.51
C GLY A 253 -5.75 -37.52 50.51
N ILE A 254 -5.71 -36.20 50.31
CA ILE A 254 -4.95 -35.28 51.18
C ILE A 254 -5.68 -35.03 52.51
N GLY A 255 -7.02 -34.97 52.50
CA GLY A 255 -7.82 -34.86 53.72
C GLY A 255 -7.60 -36.02 54.69
N ARG A 256 -7.31 -37.23 54.16
CA ARG A 256 -6.99 -38.41 54.97
C ARG A 256 -5.59 -38.37 55.58
N ALA A 257 -4.61 -37.78 54.86
CA ALA A 257 -3.24 -37.63 55.35
C ALA A 257 -3.11 -36.55 56.44
N VAL A 258 -3.91 -35.48 56.39
CA VAL A 258 -3.93 -34.40 57.39
C VAL A 258 -4.85 -34.73 58.57
N ALA A 259 -5.77 -35.70 58.44
CA ALA A 259 -6.59 -36.18 59.55
C ALA A 259 -5.82 -37.13 60.50
N ALA A 260 -4.75 -37.78 60.02
CA ALA A 260 -3.96 -38.74 60.81
C ALA A 260 -3.37 -38.16 62.11
N PRO A 261 -2.86 -36.91 62.18
CA PRO A 261 -2.37 -36.31 63.43
C PRO A 261 -3.50 -35.82 64.36
N LEU A 262 -4.71 -35.58 63.83
CA LEU A 262 -5.86 -35.06 64.57
C LEU A 262 -6.66 -36.18 65.28
N GLU A 263 -6.48 -37.44 64.89
CA GLU A 263 -7.06 -38.59 65.60
C GLU A 263 -6.58 -38.70 67.06
N ALA A 264 -5.44 -38.09 67.39
CA ALA A 264 -4.91 -38.04 68.75
C ALA A 264 -5.71 -37.13 69.72
N LEU A 265 -6.60 -36.25 69.23
CA LEU A 265 -7.29 -35.23 70.04
C LEU A 265 -8.79 -35.50 70.30
N GLY A 266 -9.29 -36.70 69.96
CA GLY A 266 -10.48 -37.33 70.57
C GLY A 266 -11.88 -36.72 70.37
N ALA A 267 -12.04 -35.42 70.10
CA ALA A 267 -13.34 -34.75 70.24
C ALA A 267 -13.93 -34.14 68.95
N LEU A 268 -13.16 -34.04 67.85
CA LEU A 268 -13.60 -33.35 66.62
C LEU A 268 -13.62 -34.25 65.36
N ARG A 269 -13.71 -35.57 65.55
CA ARG A 269 -13.53 -36.55 64.46
C ARG A 269 -14.66 -36.53 63.42
N TRP A 270 -15.89 -36.25 63.84
CA TRP A 270 -17.05 -36.19 62.94
C TRP A 270 -17.07 -34.94 62.04
N LEU A 271 -16.41 -33.85 62.45
CA LEU A 271 -16.41 -32.58 61.71
C LEU A 271 -15.17 -32.41 60.81
N ALA A 272 -14.07 -33.07 61.12
CA ALA A 272 -12.82 -32.98 60.34
C ALA A 272 -12.98 -33.48 58.89
N LEU A 273 -13.73 -34.57 58.70
CA LEU A 273 -13.98 -35.18 57.39
C LEU A 273 -14.72 -34.24 56.42
N PRO A 274 -15.89 -33.66 56.77
CA PRO A 274 -16.61 -32.74 55.89
C PRO A 274 -15.87 -31.41 55.68
N ILE A 275 -15.14 -30.91 56.69
CA ILE A 275 -14.37 -29.67 56.56
C ILE A 275 -13.21 -29.85 55.56
N SER A 276 -12.48 -30.97 55.62
CA SER A 276 -11.41 -31.25 54.66
C SER A 276 -11.94 -31.37 53.22
N LEU A 277 -13.12 -31.99 53.05
CA LEU A 277 -13.78 -32.13 51.76
C LEU A 277 -14.22 -30.76 51.20
N ALA A 278 -14.79 -29.92 52.06
CA ALA A 278 -15.22 -28.56 51.70
C ALA A 278 -14.03 -27.68 51.29
N VAL A 279 -12.91 -27.77 52.01
CA VAL A 279 -11.68 -27.03 51.69
C VAL A 279 -11.06 -27.52 50.37
N GLY A 280 -10.99 -28.84 50.16
CA GLY A 280 -10.52 -29.41 48.89
C GLY A 280 -11.39 -29.00 47.70
N LEU A 281 -12.72 -29.00 47.88
CA LEU A 281 -13.67 -28.56 46.86
C LEU A 281 -13.56 -27.06 46.57
N ALA A 282 -13.41 -26.23 47.61
CA ALA A 282 -13.24 -24.79 47.47
C ALA A 282 -11.93 -24.45 46.72
N ALA A 283 -10.82 -25.14 47.04
CA ALA A 283 -9.55 -24.98 46.35
C ALA A 283 -9.62 -25.41 44.88
N ALA A 284 -10.30 -26.53 44.58
CA ALA A 284 -10.53 -26.99 43.21
C ALA A 284 -11.38 -25.97 42.42
N ILE A 285 -12.49 -25.49 42.99
CA ILE A 285 -13.34 -24.44 42.38
C ILE A 285 -12.55 -23.16 42.14
N TRP A 286 -11.66 -22.79 43.06
CA TRP A 286 -10.80 -21.61 42.91
C TRP A 286 -9.79 -21.78 41.78
N LEU A 287 -9.09 -22.92 41.70
CA LEU A 287 -8.17 -23.23 40.60
C LEU A 287 -8.91 -23.25 39.24
N LEU A 288 -10.09 -23.86 39.17
CA LEU A 288 -10.94 -23.85 37.98
C LEU A 288 -11.33 -22.42 37.58
N ARG A 289 -11.63 -21.53 38.56
CA ARG A 289 -11.92 -20.12 38.27
C ARG A 289 -10.70 -19.36 37.76
N VAL A 290 -9.53 -19.57 38.35
CA VAL A 290 -8.27 -18.93 37.91
C VAL A 290 -7.91 -19.40 36.49
N ARG A 291 -8.00 -20.72 36.24
CA ARG A 291 -7.71 -21.33 34.94
C ARG A 291 -8.71 -20.91 33.85
N ARG A 292 -10.01 -20.82 34.18
CA ARG A 292 -11.04 -20.31 33.25
C ARG A 292 -10.81 -18.85 32.87
N ARG A 293 -10.35 -18.01 33.81
CA ARG A 293 -10.00 -16.61 33.51
C ARG A 293 -8.78 -16.49 32.61
N SER A 294 -7.78 -17.38 32.73
CA SER A 294 -6.65 -17.40 31.81
C SER A 294 -7.03 -17.95 30.44
N THR A 295 -7.78 -19.06 30.36
CA THR A 295 -8.18 -19.68 29.09
C THR A 295 -9.11 -18.75 28.30
N ALA A 296 -10.07 -18.10 28.97
CA ALA A 296 -10.95 -17.13 28.30
C ALA A 296 -10.19 -15.91 27.74
N ARG A 297 -9.03 -15.55 28.30
CA ARG A 297 -8.18 -14.48 27.74
C ARG A 297 -7.43 -14.97 26.51
N THR A 298 -6.86 -16.16 26.55
CA THR A 298 -6.17 -16.77 25.41
C THR A 298 -7.13 -17.04 24.25
N ASP A 299 -8.32 -17.58 24.53
CA ASP A 299 -9.36 -17.88 23.52
C ASP A 299 -9.88 -16.61 22.84
N ARG A 300 -9.99 -15.50 23.58
CA ARG A 300 -10.40 -14.21 23.00
C ARG A 300 -9.31 -13.60 22.12
N ARG A 301 -8.04 -13.73 22.53
CA ARG A 301 -6.90 -13.27 21.72
C ARG A 301 -6.80 -14.06 20.43
N SER A 302 -6.79 -15.40 20.52
CA SER A 302 -6.71 -16.25 19.33
C SER A 302 -7.88 -16.04 18.37
N TRP A 303 -9.08 -15.77 18.88
CA TRP A 303 -10.23 -15.40 18.06
C TRP A 303 -10.08 -14.03 17.41
N ALA A 304 -9.55 -13.02 18.12
CA ALA A 304 -9.33 -11.69 17.58
C ALA A 304 -8.24 -11.70 16.49
N ASP A 305 -7.18 -12.49 16.70
CA ASP A 305 -6.11 -12.70 15.72
C ASP A 305 -6.67 -13.40 14.47
N ALA A 306 -7.47 -14.45 14.64
CA ALA A 306 -8.11 -15.16 13.54
C ALA A 306 -9.09 -14.26 12.76
N ALA A 307 -9.88 -13.44 13.46
CA ALA A 307 -10.79 -12.49 12.83
C ALA A 307 -10.04 -11.40 12.04
N THR A 308 -8.95 -10.88 12.60
CA THR A 308 -8.08 -9.88 11.96
C THR A 308 -7.40 -10.44 10.72
N ALA A 309 -6.82 -11.64 10.80
CA ALA A 309 -6.22 -12.33 9.66
C ALA A 309 -7.24 -12.58 8.53
N SER A 310 -8.44 -13.06 8.88
CA SER A 310 -9.51 -13.31 7.90
C SER A 310 -10.02 -12.02 7.25
N PHE A 311 -10.06 -10.91 7.99
CA PHE A 311 -10.44 -9.62 7.44
C PHE A 311 -9.34 -9.03 6.55
N ARG A 312 -8.08 -9.11 6.98
CA ARG A 312 -6.92 -8.70 6.18
C ARG A 312 -6.90 -9.39 4.82
N GLN A 313 -7.09 -10.70 4.78
CA GLN A 313 -7.10 -11.45 3.52
C GLN A 313 -8.22 -10.98 2.58
N ARG A 314 -9.41 -10.68 3.12
CA ARG A 314 -10.53 -10.12 2.34
C ARG A 314 -10.20 -8.73 1.80
N VAL A 315 -9.60 -7.87 2.61
CA VAL A 315 -9.16 -6.54 2.18
C VAL A 315 -8.10 -6.62 1.08
N GLU A 316 -7.08 -7.48 1.23
CA GLU A 316 -6.03 -7.65 0.23
C GLU A 316 -6.57 -8.22 -1.10
N PHE A 317 -7.56 -9.11 -1.03
CA PHE A 317 -8.26 -9.61 -2.22
C PHE A 317 -9.02 -8.50 -2.95
N GLU A 318 -9.80 -7.70 -2.24
CA GLU A 318 -10.59 -6.60 -2.82
C GLU A 318 -9.69 -5.46 -3.34
N LEU A 319 -8.56 -5.18 -2.68
CA LEU A 319 -7.53 -4.27 -3.21
C LEU A 319 -7.00 -4.74 -4.56
N ALA A 320 -6.67 -6.03 -4.68
CA ALA A 320 -6.20 -6.59 -5.94
C ALA A 320 -7.28 -6.54 -7.03
N ALA A 321 -8.54 -6.85 -6.69
CA ALA A 321 -9.67 -6.77 -7.61
C ALA A 321 -9.92 -5.34 -8.10
N ALA A 322 -9.88 -4.35 -7.20
CA ALA A 322 -10.06 -2.94 -7.52
C ALA A 322 -8.95 -2.42 -8.46
N LEU A 323 -7.69 -2.81 -8.24
CA LEU A 323 -6.57 -2.45 -9.11
C LEU A 323 -6.72 -3.04 -10.52
N VAL A 324 -7.12 -4.31 -10.63
CA VAL A 324 -7.36 -4.96 -11.93
C VAL A 324 -8.53 -4.29 -12.66
N ALA A 325 -9.61 -3.95 -11.95
CA ALA A 325 -10.75 -3.25 -12.53
C ALA A 325 -10.36 -1.85 -13.05
N ALA A 326 -9.55 -1.10 -12.29
CA ALA A 326 -9.03 0.20 -12.71
C ALA A 326 -8.08 0.08 -13.91
N GLU A 327 -7.19 -0.92 -13.93
CA GLU A 327 -6.32 -1.18 -15.08
C GLU A 327 -7.13 -1.47 -16.34
N ALA A 328 -8.15 -2.32 -16.24
CA ALA A 328 -9.01 -2.67 -17.36
C ALA A 328 -9.81 -1.46 -17.89
N ASP A 329 -10.37 -0.65 -16.99
CA ASP A 329 -11.04 0.61 -17.35
C ASP A 329 -10.08 1.57 -18.06
N ALA A 330 -8.90 1.80 -17.51
CA ALA A 330 -7.89 2.67 -18.12
C ALA A 330 -7.42 2.15 -19.48
N ALA A 331 -7.14 0.84 -19.61
CA ALA A 331 -6.75 0.22 -20.88
C ALA A 331 -7.84 0.38 -21.96
N LEU A 332 -9.11 0.22 -21.57
CA LEU A 332 -10.25 0.40 -22.47
C LEU A 332 -10.38 1.86 -22.93
N ARG A 333 -10.20 2.83 -22.02
CA ARG A 333 -10.19 4.26 -22.38
C ARG A 333 -9.02 4.62 -23.28
N LEU A 334 -7.83 4.13 -22.98
CA LEU A 334 -6.64 4.30 -23.84
C LEU A 334 -6.88 3.74 -25.24
N ALA A 335 -7.57 2.60 -25.37
CA ALA A 335 -7.91 2.01 -26.66
C ALA A 335 -8.89 2.87 -27.48
N ARG A 336 -9.86 3.53 -26.83
CA ARG A 336 -10.82 4.44 -27.48
C ARG A 336 -10.20 5.77 -27.89
N GLY A 337 -9.21 6.25 -27.13
CA GLY A 337 -8.55 7.53 -27.38
C GLY A 337 -9.31 8.74 -26.78
N PRO A 338 -8.74 9.95 -26.92
CA PRO A 338 -9.30 11.15 -26.29
C PRO A 338 -10.61 11.59 -26.98
N GLY A 339 -11.67 11.82 -26.19
CA GLY A 339 -12.89 12.51 -26.64
C GLY A 339 -14.15 11.64 -26.83
N THR A 340 -14.07 10.31 -26.70
CA THR A 340 -15.25 9.43 -26.88
C THR A 340 -16.19 9.38 -25.67
N ASP A 341 -15.76 9.85 -24.49
CA ASP A 341 -16.57 9.77 -23.26
C ASP A 341 -17.67 10.85 -23.19
N ARG A 342 -17.68 11.86 -24.09
CA ARG A 342 -18.70 12.92 -24.11
C ARG A 342 -20.11 12.43 -24.47
N GLU A 343 -20.25 11.34 -25.21
CA GLU A 343 -21.56 10.88 -25.71
C GLU A 343 -22.29 9.92 -24.74
N ALA A 344 -21.56 9.27 -23.83
CA ALA A 344 -22.15 8.33 -22.88
C ALA A 344 -22.87 9.02 -21.70
N GLY A 345 -22.50 10.27 -21.38
CA GLY A 345 -23.15 11.06 -20.32
C GLY A 345 -24.40 11.81 -20.77
N ALA A 346 -24.58 12.04 -22.07
CA ALA A 346 -25.72 12.80 -22.61
C ALA A 346 -26.92 11.93 -23.01
N SER A 347 -26.77 10.60 -23.03
CA SER A 347 -27.81 9.66 -23.49
C SER A 347 -28.65 9.04 -22.35
N ASN A 348 -28.38 9.38 -21.08
CA ASN A 348 -29.19 8.93 -19.94
C ASN A 348 -30.31 9.91 -19.51
N GLU A 349 -30.55 10.97 -20.30
CA GLU A 349 -31.80 11.73 -20.28
C GLU A 349 -32.79 11.11 -21.29
N TYR A 350 -33.32 9.94 -20.96
CA TYR A 350 -34.68 9.59 -21.39
C TYR A 350 -35.52 9.46 -20.11
N GLY A 351 -36.37 10.48 -19.92
CA GLY A 351 -37.27 10.66 -18.79
C GLY A 351 -38.40 9.62 -18.70
N PRO A 352 -39.32 9.86 -17.75
CA PRO A 352 -40.08 8.86 -16.99
C PRO A 352 -41.06 7.98 -17.78
#